data_AF-A0A9N9NNX9-F1
#
_entry.id   AF-A0A9N9NNX9-F1
#
_cell.length_a   1.000
_cell.length_b   1.000
_cell.length_c   1.000
_cell.angle_alpha   90.00
_cell.angle_beta   90.00
_cell.angle_gamma   90.00
#
_symmetry.space_group_name_H-M   'P 1'
#
loop_
_entity.id
_entity.type
_entity.pdbx_description
1 polymer ?
#
loop_
_entity_poly.entity_id
_entity_poly.type
_entity_poly.pdbx_seq_one_letter_code
_entity_poly.pdbx_strand_id
1 'polypeptide(L)'
;AKQGYVVYRIRVRRGGRKRPVPKGATYGKPVHQGVNQLKYQRSLRATAEERVGRKCSNLRVLNSYWVNQDSTYKYYEVILVDPNHKAVRRDPKINWIVSSKHKHREARGLTGIGKKNRGIGKGHRYSKTRGGGRYANWLRHNTLSLRRYR
;
A
#
# COMPACT_ATOMS: atom_id res chain seq x y z
N ALA A 1 -5.60 -23.30 -11.48
CA ALA A 1 -4.35 -22.70 -11.97
C ALA A 1 -4.53 -22.29 -13.43
N LYS A 2 -4.05 -21.12 -13.86
CA LYS A 2 -4.20 -20.60 -15.24
C LYS A 2 -2.92 -19.87 -15.66
N GLN A 3 -2.55 -19.95 -16.95
CA GLN A 3 -1.44 -19.18 -17.51
C GLN A 3 -1.64 -17.66 -17.34
N GLY A 4 -0.55 -16.93 -17.12
CA GLY A 4 -0.58 -15.49 -16.84
C GLY A 4 -0.71 -15.14 -15.35
N TYR A 5 -0.72 -16.12 -14.45
CA TYR A 5 -0.55 -15.92 -13.01
C TYR A 5 0.84 -16.39 -12.60
N VAL A 6 1.51 -15.60 -11.79
CA VAL A 6 2.83 -15.96 -11.22
C VAL A 6 2.87 -15.61 -9.74
N VAL A 7 3.62 -16.38 -8.98
CA VAL A 7 3.81 -16.18 -7.54
C VAL A 7 5.28 -15.90 -7.27
N TYR A 8 5.55 -14.77 -6.62
CA TYR A 8 6.89 -14.39 -6.19
C TYR A 8 6.99 -14.45 -4.67
N ARG A 9 7.99 -15.17 -4.17
CA ARG A 9 8.34 -15.16 -2.75
C ARG A 9 9.32 -14.02 -2.46
N ILE A 10 9.05 -13.23 -1.43
CA ILE A 10 9.90 -12.12 -1.02
C ILE A 10 10.07 -12.09 0.50
N ARG A 11 11.28 -11.77 0.94
CA ARG A 11 11.60 -11.49 2.35
C ARG A 11 11.65 -9.99 2.63
N VAL A 12 11.14 -9.59 3.78
CA VAL A 12 11.22 -8.21 4.29
C VAL A 12 11.76 -8.24 5.71
N ARG A 13 12.78 -7.43 5.99
CA ARG A 13 13.36 -7.32 7.34
C ARG A 13 12.28 -6.84 8.33
N ARG A 14 12.21 -7.52 9.47
CA ARG A 14 11.29 -7.22 10.57
C ARG A 14 11.74 -6.00 11.35
N GLY A 15 10.82 -5.45 12.13
CA GLY A 15 11.08 -4.36 13.07
C GLY A 15 10.50 -3.02 12.63
N GLY A 16 10.82 -1.99 13.42
CA GLY A 16 10.48 -0.61 13.11
C GLY A 16 11.36 -0.03 11.99
N ARG A 17 11.13 1.24 11.67
CA ARG A 17 11.92 1.96 10.67
C ARG A 17 12.58 3.16 11.36
N LYS A 18 13.88 3.04 11.62
CA LYS A 18 14.69 4.15 12.15
C LYS A 18 14.62 5.35 11.18
N ARG A 19 14.55 6.56 11.73
CA ARG A 19 14.64 7.77 10.91
C ARG A 19 16.05 7.87 10.29
N PRO A 20 16.18 8.09 8.97
CA PRO A 20 17.48 8.28 8.34
C PRO A 20 17.94 9.73 8.58
N VAL A 21 18.64 9.96 9.68
CA VAL A 21 19.26 11.27 10.01
C VAL A 21 20.75 11.10 10.33
N PRO A 22 21.62 12.01 9.86
CA PRO A 22 23.03 11.99 10.21
C PRO A 22 23.22 12.11 11.72
N LYS A 23 24.00 11.20 12.32
CA LYS A 23 24.34 11.18 13.75
C LYS A 23 23.14 11.23 14.73
N GLY A 24 21.91 10.96 14.26
CA GLY A 24 20.71 11.08 15.10
C GLY A 24 20.16 12.51 15.24
N ALA A 25 20.78 13.52 14.61
CA ALA A 25 20.37 14.91 14.71
C ALA A 25 19.20 15.22 13.77
N THR A 26 18.01 15.46 14.33
CA THR A 26 16.81 15.82 13.55
C THR A 26 16.65 17.31 13.32
N TYR A 27 17.26 18.13 14.19
CA TYR A 27 17.05 19.58 14.33
C TYR A 27 15.59 19.96 14.65
N GLY A 28 15.38 21.13 15.28
CA GLY A 28 14.06 21.65 15.62
C GLY A 28 13.47 21.18 16.96
N LYS A 29 12.14 21.27 17.08
CA LYS A 29 11.41 21.12 18.34
C LYS A 29 11.60 19.72 18.99
N PRO A 30 11.65 19.62 20.33
CA PRO A 30 11.84 18.35 21.05
C PRO A 30 10.89 17.22 20.64
N VAL A 31 9.63 17.53 20.34
CA VAL A 31 8.61 16.55 19.88
C VAL A 31 9.03 15.78 18.61
N HIS A 32 9.91 16.33 17.79
CA HIS A 32 10.37 15.71 16.54
C HIS A 32 11.72 14.99 16.67
N GLN A 33 12.35 14.97 17.83
CA GLN A 33 13.70 14.40 18.03
C GLN A 33 13.74 12.86 18.09
N GLY A 34 12.60 12.18 18.11
CA GLY A 34 12.54 10.72 18.14
C GLY A 34 13.12 10.05 16.88
N VAL A 35 14.08 9.11 17.06
CA VAL A 35 14.77 8.40 15.96
C VAL A 35 14.54 6.88 15.97
N ASN A 36 14.68 6.21 17.12
CA ASN A 36 14.84 4.75 17.17
C ASN A 36 13.52 3.97 17.20
N GLN A 37 12.53 4.41 17.98
CA GLN A 37 11.33 3.62 18.25
C GLN A 37 10.19 3.84 17.24
N LEU A 38 10.44 4.55 16.13
CA LEU A 38 9.44 4.86 15.11
C LEU A 38 8.94 3.60 14.38
N LYS A 39 7.63 3.57 14.13
CA LYS A 39 6.96 2.51 13.36
C LYS A 39 6.60 3.02 11.99
N TYR A 40 6.69 2.14 11.00
CA TYR A 40 6.32 2.50 9.65
C TYR A 40 4.79 2.56 9.51
N GLN A 41 4.27 3.59 8.82
CA GLN A 41 2.82 3.74 8.62
C GLN A 41 2.21 2.58 7.84
N ARG A 42 2.98 1.94 6.96
CA ARG A 42 2.54 0.81 6.14
C ARG A 42 3.07 -0.50 6.72
N SER A 43 2.30 -1.56 6.58
CA SER A 43 2.74 -2.91 6.96
C SER A 43 3.93 -3.42 6.12
N LEU A 44 4.68 -4.36 6.68
CA LEU A 44 5.77 -5.05 5.98
C LEU A 44 5.27 -5.78 4.72
N ARG A 45 4.05 -6.32 4.76
CA ARG A 45 3.39 -6.95 3.61
C ARG A 45 3.10 -5.97 2.46
N ALA A 46 2.74 -4.71 2.75
CA ALA A 46 2.62 -3.70 1.70
C ALA A 46 3.99 -3.34 1.09
N THR A 47 5.03 -3.30 1.92
CA THR A 47 6.42 -3.11 1.43
C THR A 47 6.87 -4.27 0.55
N ALA A 48 6.46 -5.50 0.87
CA ALA A 48 6.70 -6.69 0.05
C ALA A 48 6.04 -6.54 -1.34
N GLU A 49 4.75 -6.20 -1.38
CA GLU A 49 4.02 -5.96 -2.63
C GLU A 49 4.69 -4.88 -3.50
N GLU A 50 5.09 -3.76 -2.90
CA GLU A 50 5.76 -2.67 -3.63
C GLU A 50 7.12 -3.06 -4.18
N ARG A 51 7.92 -3.83 -3.45
CA ARG A 51 9.23 -4.32 -3.94
C ARG A 51 9.06 -5.25 -5.14
N VAL A 52 8.10 -6.17 -5.06
CA VAL A 52 7.79 -7.09 -6.15
C VAL A 52 7.22 -6.34 -7.35
N GLY A 53 6.27 -5.43 -7.15
CA GLY A 53 5.66 -4.63 -8.21
C GLY A 53 6.66 -3.72 -8.94
N ARG A 54 7.68 -3.20 -8.23
CA ARG A 54 8.78 -2.45 -8.85
C ARG A 54 9.70 -3.34 -9.68
N LYS A 55 9.99 -4.55 -9.22
CA LYS A 55 10.86 -5.50 -9.96
C LYS A 55 10.15 -6.08 -11.19
N CYS A 56 8.84 -6.36 -11.07
CA CYS A 56 8.00 -6.93 -12.12
C CYS A 56 7.05 -5.88 -12.70
N SER A 57 7.60 -4.83 -13.32
CA SER A 57 6.85 -3.66 -13.78
C SER A 57 5.82 -3.96 -14.88
N ASN A 58 6.03 -5.02 -15.66
CA ASN A 58 5.11 -5.51 -16.69
C ASN A 58 3.87 -6.22 -16.10
N LEU A 59 3.94 -6.67 -14.85
CA LEU A 59 2.88 -7.43 -14.19
C LEU A 59 2.05 -6.55 -13.25
N ARG A 60 0.89 -7.07 -12.83
CA ARG A 60 -0.01 -6.39 -11.88
C ARG A 60 -0.11 -7.18 -10.58
N VAL A 61 0.19 -6.52 -9.46
CA VAL A 61 0.00 -7.12 -8.13
C VAL A 61 -1.49 -7.31 -7.88
N LEU A 62 -1.90 -8.56 -7.62
CA LEU A 62 -3.27 -8.91 -7.27
C LEU A 62 -3.46 -8.82 -5.76
N ASN A 63 -2.71 -9.64 -5.02
CA ASN A 63 -2.71 -9.74 -3.57
C ASN A 63 -1.42 -10.42 -3.09
N SER A 64 -1.30 -10.64 -1.79
CA SER A 64 -0.18 -11.34 -1.16
C SER A 64 -0.66 -12.20 0.01
N TYR A 65 0.20 -13.01 0.61
CA TYR A 65 -0.08 -13.69 1.88
C TYR A 65 1.21 -14.01 2.63
N TRP A 66 1.09 -14.28 3.92
CA TRP A 66 2.22 -14.65 4.78
C TRP A 66 2.54 -16.14 4.60
N VAL A 67 3.83 -16.48 4.61
CA VAL A 67 4.30 -17.86 4.46
C VAL A 67 5.02 -18.33 5.72
N ASN A 68 6.03 -17.58 6.15
CA ASN A 68 6.82 -17.90 7.33
C ASN A 68 7.44 -16.62 7.94
N GLN A 69 8.00 -16.72 9.13
CA GLN A 69 8.80 -15.68 9.77
C GLN A 69 9.94 -16.28 10.58
N ASP A 70 11.09 -15.60 10.58
CA ASP A 70 12.21 -15.85 11.49
C ASP A 70 12.44 -14.59 12.34
N SER A 71 13.45 -14.56 13.22
CA SER A 71 13.74 -13.40 14.08
C SER A 71 14.01 -12.11 13.30
N THR A 72 14.56 -12.22 12.09
CA THR A 72 15.09 -11.12 11.28
C THR A 72 14.16 -10.73 10.12
N TYR A 73 13.42 -11.67 9.55
CA TYR A 73 12.66 -11.53 8.30
C TYR A 73 11.24 -12.09 8.42
N LYS A 74 10.34 -11.51 7.62
CA LYS A 74 9.04 -12.10 7.27
C LYS A 74 9.03 -12.43 5.79
N TYR A 75 8.50 -13.60 5.47
CA TYR A 75 8.36 -14.10 4.11
C TYR A 75 6.91 -13.98 3.67
N TYR A 76 6.73 -13.43 2.48
CA TYR A 76 5.44 -13.26 1.83
C TYR A 76 5.49 -13.84 0.43
N GLU A 77 4.36 -14.37 -0.02
CA GLU A 77 4.12 -14.67 -1.42
C GLU A 77 3.21 -13.62 -2.01
N VAL A 78 3.61 -13.07 -3.15
CA VAL A 78 2.89 -12.02 -3.88
C VAL A 78 2.37 -12.64 -5.17
N ILE A 79 1.06 -12.58 -5.35
CA ILE A 79 0.36 -13.07 -6.54
C ILE A 79 0.33 -11.92 -7.55
N LEU A 80 0.88 -12.18 -8.72
CA LEU A 80 0.93 -11.26 -9.85
C LEU A 80 0.14 -11.83 -11.03
N VAL A 81 -0.36 -10.94 -11.86
CA VAL A 81 -1.09 -11.27 -13.09
C VAL A 81 -0.46 -10.52 -14.26
N ASP A 82 -0.26 -11.22 -15.37
CA ASP A 82 0.16 -10.64 -16.65
C ASP A 82 -1.06 -10.07 -17.41
N PRO A 83 -1.17 -8.74 -17.56
CA PRO A 83 -2.28 -8.12 -18.28
C PRO A 83 -2.22 -8.31 -19.81
N ASN A 84 -1.07 -8.76 -20.35
CA ASN A 84 -0.88 -8.97 -21.79
C ASN A 84 -1.27 -10.39 -22.23
N HIS A 85 -1.35 -11.34 -21.30
CA HIS A 85 -1.66 -12.73 -21.60
C HIS A 85 -3.12 -12.91 -22.06
N LYS A 86 -3.35 -13.60 -23.19
CA LYS A 86 -4.71 -13.83 -23.76
C LYS A 86 -5.66 -14.51 -22.76
N ALA A 87 -5.15 -15.47 -21.99
CA ALA A 87 -5.93 -16.18 -20.97
C ALA A 87 -6.48 -15.27 -19.83
N VAL A 88 -5.83 -14.13 -19.57
CA VAL A 88 -6.28 -13.12 -18.61
C VAL A 88 -7.22 -12.12 -19.28
N ARG A 89 -6.88 -11.66 -20.49
CA ARG A 89 -7.66 -10.65 -21.21
C ARG A 89 -9.05 -11.14 -21.61
N ARG A 90 -9.17 -12.41 -22.02
CA ARG A 90 -10.45 -13.03 -22.44
C ARG A 90 -11.29 -13.53 -21.28
N ASP A 91 -10.76 -13.58 -20.06
CA ASP A 91 -11.48 -14.09 -18.89
C ASP A 91 -12.27 -12.96 -18.19
N PRO A 92 -13.62 -12.99 -18.23
CA PRO A 92 -14.44 -11.94 -17.61
C PRO A 92 -14.28 -11.84 -16.08
N LYS A 93 -13.75 -12.87 -15.41
CA LYS A 93 -13.56 -12.85 -13.95
C LYS A 93 -12.38 -11.99 -13.50
N ILE A 94 -11.35 -11.85 -14.34
CA ILE A 94 -10.11 -11.15 -13.99
C ILE A 94 -9.74 -10.00 -14.92
N ASN A 95 -10.31 -9.94 -16.14
CA ASN A 95 -9.94 -8.94 -17.16
C ASN A 95 -10.04 -7.48 -16.68
N TRP A 96 -10.80 -7.19 -15.61
CA TRP A 96 -10.81 -5.88 -14.95
C TRP A 96 -9.40 -5.37 -14.65
N ILE A 97 -8.45 -6.24 -14.27
CA ILE A 97 -7.09 -5.86 -13.89
C ILE A 97 -6.25 -5.31 -15.06
N VAL A 98 -6.66 -5.60 -16.29
CA VAL A 98 -5.97 -5.23 -17.53
C VAL A 98 -6.06 -3.72 -17.77
N SER A 99 -7.16 -3.08 -17.36
CA SER A 99 -7.38 -1.65 -17.56
C SER A 99 -6.23 -0.80 -16.98
N SER A 100 -5.94 0.32 -17.65
CA SER A 100 -4.90 1.28 -17.27
C SER A 100 -5.07 1.80 -15.83
N LYS A 101 -6.32 1.94 -15.36
CA LYS A 101 -6.64 2.39 -14.00
C LYS A 101 -6.09 1.47 -12.90
N HIS A 102 -5.73 0.24 -13.24
CA HIS A 102 -5.15 -0.75 -12.31
C HIS A 102 -3.62 -0.87 -12.42
N LYS A 103 -2.91 0.09 -13.05
CA LYS A 103 -1.44 0.14 -13.01
C LYS A 103 -0.97 0.47 -11.59
N HIS A 104 0.08 -0.18 -11.10
CA HIS A 104 0.70 0.09 -9.80
C HIS A 104 -0.31 0.24 -8.64
N ARG A 105 -1.15 -0.78 -8.43
CA ARG A 105 -2.14 -0.79 -7.34
C ARG A 105 -1.47 -0.80 -5.97
N GLU A 106 -0.36 -1.52 -5.87
CA GLU A 106 0.49 -1.63 -4.69
C GLU A 106 1.05 -0.26 -4.28
N ALA A 107 1.55 0.54 -5.24
CA ALA A 107 2.08 1.88 -4.97
C ALA A 107 1.01 2.86 -4.48
N ARG A 108 -0.24 2.71 -4.93
CA ARG A 108 -1.39 3.56 -4.56
C ARG A 108 -2.17 3.05 -3.35
N GLY A 109 -1.76 1.92 -2.76
CA GLY A 109 -2.46 1.31 -1.63
C GLY A 109 -3.87 0.81 -1.98
N LEU A 110 -4.06 0.24 -3.17
CA LEU A 110 -5.34 -0.31 -3.66
C LEU A 110 -5.43 -1.83 -3.59
N THR A 111 -4.35 -2.50 -3.18
CA THR A 111 -4.34 -3.93 -2.83
C THR A 111 -5.06 -4.17 -1.50
N GLY A 112 -5.33 -5.43 -1.16
CA GLY A 112 -6.04 -5.77 0.08
C GLY A 112 -5.34 -5.22 1.33
N ILE A 113 -4.02 -5.36 1.41
CA ILE A 113 -3.23 -4.81 2.52
C ILE A 113 -3.07 -3.28 2.43
N GLY A 114 -2.97 -2.73 1.22
CA GLY A 114 -2.91 -1.28 1.00
C GLY A 114 -4.16 -0.56 1.53
N LYS A 115 -5.35 -1.11 1.25
CA LYS A 115 -6.62 -0.58 1.76
C LYS A 115 -6.71 -0.64 3.29
N LYS A 116 -6.21 -1.73 3.91
CA LYS A 116 -6.12 -1.85 5.37
C LYS A 116 -5.23 -0.76 5.97
N ASN A 117 -4.04 -0.52 5.39
CA ASN A 117 -3.13 0.54 5.86
C ASN A 117 -3.73 1.96 5.73
N ARG A 118 -4.63 2.18 4.76
CA ARG A 118 -5.35 3.46 4.60
C ARG A 118 -6.43 3.70 5.65
N GLY A 119 -6.81 2.66 6.40
CA GLY A 119 -7.81 2.74 7.46
C GLY A 119 -9.20 3.11 6.94
N ILE A 120 -9.61 2.60 5.78
CA ILE A 120 -10.93 2.85 5.20
C ILE A 120 -11.92 1.83 5.75
N GLY A 121 -13.07 2.29 6.23
CA GLY A 121 -14.14 1.44 6.77
C GLY A 121 -15.45 2.21 6.98
N LYS A 122 -16.43 1.55 7.59
CA LYS A 122 -17.76 2.10 7.91
C LYS A 122 -17.95 2.23 9.41
N GLY A 123 -18.72 3.22 9.85
CA GLY A 123 -19.07 3.45 11.26
C GLY A 123 -18.21 4.51 11.97
N HIS A 124 -18.52 4.74 13.24
CA HIS A 124 -17.97 5.82 14.06
C HIS A 124 -16.42 5.81 14.14
N ARG A 125 -15.79 4.62 14.10
CA ARG A 125 -14.32 4.44 14.13
C ARG A 125 -13.60 4.96 12.89
N TYR A 126 -14.30 5.24 11.79
CA TYR A 126 -13.71 5.62 10.49
C TYR A 126 -14.02 7.06 10.06
N SER A 127 -14.47 7.90 11.00
CA SER A 127 -14.81 9.32 10.76
C SER A 127 -13.69 10.12 10.10
N LYS A 128 -12.42 9.80 10.43
CA LYS A 128 -11.23 10.47 9.89
C LYS A 128 -10.96 10.18 8.41
N THR A 129 -11.64 9.19 7.81
CA THR A 129 -11.44 8.77 6.40
C THR A 129 -12.70 8.91 5.54
N ARG A 130 -13.72 9.62 6.02
CA ARG A 130 -14.96 9.88 5.27
C ARG A 130 -14.66 10.61 3.96
N GLY A 131 -15.21 10.16 2.84
CA GLY A 131 -14.96 10.77 1.52
C GLY A 131 -13.72 10.22 0.80
N GLY A 132 -13.29 8.98 1.10
CA GLY A 132 -12.32 8.24 0.28
C GLY A 132 -10.86 8.30 0.75
N GLY A 133 -10.56 9.05 1.82
CA GLY A 133 -9.23 9.08 2.42
C GLY A 133 -9.08 10.15 3.50
N ARG A 134 -7.99 10.06 4.28
CA ARG A 134 -7.70 11.02 5.36
C ARG A 134 -7.47 12.44 4.84
N TYR A 135 -6.71 12.58 3.75
CA TYR A 135 -6.43 13.88 3.14
C TYR A 135 -7.69 14.50 2.53
N ALA A 136 -8.48 13.73 1.76
CA ALA A 136 -9.75 14.22 1.20
C ALA A 136 -10.72 14.69 2.30
N ASN A 137 -10.77 13.96 3.42
CA ASN A 137 -11.57 14.36 4.57
C ASN A 137 -11.04 15.65 5.20
N TRP A 138 -9.72 15.77 5.42
CA TRP A 138 -9.10 16.97 5.96
C TRP A 138 -9.37 18.18 5.05
N LEU A 139 -9.16 18.05 3.74
CA LEU A 139 -9.38 19.11 2.77
C LEU A 139 -10.81 19.65 2.85
N ARG A 140 -11.83 18.78 2.88
CA ARG A 140 -13.23 19.20 3.02
C ARG A 140 -13.49 20.04 4.28
N HIS A 141 -12.88 19.70 5.42
CA HIS A 141 -13.10 20.44 6.67
C HIS A 141 -12.32 21.75 6.75
N ASN A 142 -11.25 21.88 5.97
CA ASN A 142 -10.39 23.06 5.95
C ASN A 142 -10.62 23.94 4.71
N THR A 143 -11.62 23.60 3.88
CA THR A 143 -12.02 24.42 2.73
C THR A 143 -13.19 25.30 3.15
N LEU A 144 -12.99 26.61 3.14
CA LEU A 144 -14.04 27.59 3.39
C LEU A 144 -14.96 27.70 2.16
N SER A 145 -16.26 27.46 2.32
CA SER A 145 -17.23 27.60 1.24
C SER A 145 -17.76 29.04 1.17
N LEU A 146 -17.32 29.79 0.17
CA LEU A 146 -17.77 31.13 -0.11
C LEU A 146 -18.84 31.10 -1.21
N ARG A 147 -20.11 31.05 -0.82
CA ARG A 147 -21.24 31.11 -1.77
C ARG A 147 -21.36 32.53 -2.34
N ARG A 148 -21.89 32.63 -3.57
CA ARG A 148 -22.09 33.91 -4.28
C ARG A 148 -23.04 34.85 -3.52
N TYR A 149 -24.11 34.29 -2.98
CA TYR A 149 -25.03 34.96 -2.07
C TYR A 149 -24.91 34.27 -0.71
N ARG A 150 -24.73 35.05 0.37
CA ARG A 150 -24.61 34.57 1.74
C ARG A 150 -25.71 35.14 2.58
#